data_AF-A0A8T2Y9P4-F1
#
_entry.id   AF-A0A8T2Y9P4-F1
#
_cell.length_a   1.000
_cell.length_b   1.000
_cell.length_c   1.000
_cell.angle_alpha   90.00
_cell.angle_beta   90.00
_cell.angle_gamma   90.00
#
_symmetry.space_group_name_H-M   'P 1'
#
loop_
_entity.id
_entity.type
_entity.pdbx_description
1 polymer ?
#
loop_
_entity_poly.entity_id
_entity_poly.type
_entity_poly.pdbx_seq_one_letter_code
_entity_poly.pdbx_strand_id
1 'polypeptide(L)'
;MSDNVDNNTKVDYTPFGKLPDHLLVEIFVRVPVSEWAQISCVKRQWANVFRGECLWQAALTRTYPLAHQTKRWPGPIPRGLSRRRYTALYVSKRIFALDGEMDEIVGHAYLFLKEQLEFSDTPSTSSILHGTIIDQFIACGKSRDIAHELASQIWLAVLDNLADNDLTFLILKRLALEGDVSCSSEHSVN
;
A
#
# COMPACT_ATOMS: atom_id res chain seq x y z
N MET A 1 -46.70 12.71 -49.79
CA MET A 1 -45.92 11.47 -49.99
C MET A 1 -44.45 11.83 -49.88
N SER A 2 -43.99 12.04 -48.64
CA SER A 2 -42.59 12.19 -48.24
C SER A 2 -42.62 12.09 -46.74
N ASP A 3 -41.92 11.13 -46.17
CA ASP A 3 -41.13 11.37 -44.97
C ASP A 3 -40.02 10.32 -44.92
N ASN A 4 -38.81 10.87 -44.96
CA ASN A 4 -37.54 10.22 -45.18
C ASN A 4 -37.11 9.53 -43.88
N VAL A 5 -37.05 8.20 -43.89
CA VAL A 5 -36.51 7.41 -42.77
C VAL A 5 -35.00 7.34 -42.94
N ASP A 6 -34.29 8.29 -42.36
CA ASP A 6 -32.86 8.19 -42.10
C ASP A 6 -32.61 8.34 -40.59
N ASN A 7 -32.95 7.29 -39.85
CA ASN A 7 -32.47 7.09 -38.49
C ASN A 7 -30.95 6.82 -38.55
N ASN A 8 -30.19 7.90 -38.61
CA ASN A 8 -28.75 7.91 -38.51
C ASN A 8 -28.36 7.46 -37.09
N THR A 9 -28.27 6.14 -36.92
CA THR A 9 -27.70 5.52 -35.72
C THR A 9 -26.22 5.85 -35.76
N LYS A 10 -25.84 6.95 -35.10
CA LYS A 10 -24.45 7.35 -34.92
C LYS A 10 -23.79 6.30 -34.03
N VAL A 11 -23.30 5.23 -34.65
CA VAL A 11 -22.45 4.25 -33.99
C VAL A 11 -21.18 5.01 -33.63
N ASP A 12 -21.02 5.32 -32.34
CA ASP A 12 -19.79 5.89 -31.78
C ASP A 12 -18.65 4.87 -31.97
N TYR A 13 -18.03 4.90 -33.15
CA TYR A 13 -16.78 4.19 -33.43
C TYR A 13 -15.64 4.91 -32.70
N THR A 14 -15.59 4.77 -31.38
CA THR A 14 -14.34 4.99 -30.66
C THR A 14 -13.47 3.74 -30.84
N PRO A 15 -12.28 3.83 -31.48
CA PRO A 15 -11.42 2.66 -31.72
C PRO A 15 -11.03 1.93 -30.42
N PHE A 16 -10.97 2.67 -29.31
CA PHE A 16 -10.68 2.16 -27.96
C PHE A 16 -11.89 1.54 -27.26
N GLY A 17 -13.07 1.56 -27.88
CA GLY A 17 -14.30 0.97 -27.33
C GLY A 17 -14.28 -0.55 -27.21
N LYS A 18 -13.44 -1.23 -27.99
CA LYS A 18 -13.50 -2.69 -28.23
C LYS A 18 -12.25 -3.47 -27.83
N LEU A 19 -11.25 -2.85 -27.21
CA LEU A 19 -10.03 -3.60 -26.85
C LEU A 19 -10.33 -4.56 -25.68
N PRO A 20 -9.98 -5.86 -25.80
CA PRO A 20 -10.08 -6.81 -24.71
C PRO A 20 -9.25 -6.40 -23.48
N ASP A 21 -9.73 -6.75 -22.30
CA ASP A 21 -9.11 -6.35 -21.02
C ASP A 21 -7.66 -6.85 -20.88
N HIS A 22 -7.31 -8.03 -21.41
CA HIS A 22 -5.93 -8.53 -21.36
C HIS A 22 -4.95 -7.65 -22.14
N LEU A 23 -5.35 -7.10 -23.29
CA LEU A 23 -4.52 -6.15 -24.04
C LEU A 23 -4.45 -4.79 -23.32
N LEU A 24 -5.56 -4.33 -22.72
CA LEU A 24 -5.55 -3.12 -21.88
C LEU A 24 -4.58 -3.27 -20.71
N VAL A 25 -4.59 -4.41 -20.03
CA VAL A 25 -3.62 -4.72 -18.96
C VAL A 25 -2.20 -4.64 -19.50
N GLU A 26 -1.90 -5.30 -20.62
CA GLU A 26 -0.58 -5.33 -21.22
C GLU A 26 -0.06 -3.93 -21.60
N ILE A 27 -0.95 -3.05 -22.06
CA ILE A 27 -0.65 -1.65 -22.37
C ILE A 27 -0.41 -0.87 -21.08
N PHE A 28 -1.35 -0.91 -20.13
CA PHE A 28 -1.29 -0.11 -18.91
C PHE A 28 -0.09 -0.45 -18.03
N VAL A 29 0.31 -1.72 -17.92
CA VAL A 29 1.49 -2.12 -17.13
C VAL A 29 2.82 -1.64 -17.71
N ARG A 30 2.83 -1.15 -18.97
CA ARG A 30 4.01 -0.52 -19.58
C ARG A 30 4.11 0.98 -19.31
N VAL A 31 3.01 1.61 -18.91
CA VAL A 31 2.97 3.04 -18.60
C VAL A 31 3.47 3.26 -17.16
N PRO A 32 4.18 4.37 -16.86
CA PRO A 32 4.59 4.70 -15.49
C PRO A 32 3.42 4.74 -14.50
N VAL A 33 3.63 4.20 -13.29
CA VAL A 33 2.62 4.12 -12.22
C VAL A 33 2.05 5.49 -11.84
N SER A 34 2.85 6.56 -11.97
CA SER A 34 2.41 7.94 -11.72
C SER A 34 1.22 8.37 -12.56
N GLU A 35 1.02 7.77 -13.73
CA GLU A 35 -0.08 8.11 -14.66
C GLU A 35 -1.32 7.23 -14.46
N TRP A 36 -1.21 6.15 -13.68
CA TRP A 36 -2.28 5.14 -13.58
C TRP A 36 -3.57 5.69 -12.97
N ALA A 37 -3.46 6.61 -12.00
CA ALA A 37 -4.62 7.27 -11.42
C ALA A 37 -5.41 8.03 -12.50
N GLN A 38 -4.73 8.82 -13.32
CA GLN A 38 -5.35 9.57 -14.41
C GLN A 38 -5.98 8.64 -15.45
N ILE A 39 -5.25 7.60 -15.88
CA ILE A 39 -5.76 6.62 -16.87
C ILE A 39 -7.02 5.93 -16.33
N SER A 40 -7.02 5.53 -15.06
CA SER A 40 -8.17 4.85 -14.45
C SER A 40 -9.46 5.69 -14.49
N CYS A 41 -9.34 7.01 -14.51
CA CYS A 41 -10.48 7.95 -14.52
C CYS A 41 -11.06 8.19 -15.93
N VAL A 42 -10.38 7.78 -17.00
CA VAL A 42 -10.80 8.09 -18.39
C VAL A 42 -12.09 7.36 -18.79
N LYS A 43 -12.24 6.09 -18.39
CA LYS A 43 -13.37 5.25 -18.80
C LYS A 43 -13.71 4.26 -17.69
N ARG A 44 -15.00 4.01 -17.47
CA ARG A 44 -15.47 3.02 -16.48
C ARG A 44 -14.86 1.63 -16.67
N GLN A 45 -14.69 1.17 -17.91
CA GLN A 45 -14.03 -0.11 -18.21
C GLN A 45 -12.60 -0.12 -17.67
N TRP A 46 -11.85 0.96 -17.87
CA TRP A 46 -10.45 1.05 -17.43
C TRP A 46 -10.37 1.10 -15.90
N ALA A 47 -11.26 1.85 -15.25
CA ALA A 47 -11.40 1.82 -13.79
C ALA A 47 -11.62 0.39 -13.25
N ASN A 48 -12.45 -0.41 -13.93
CA ASN A 48 -12.67 -1.80 -13.56
C ASN A 48 -11.40 -2.66 -13.73
N VAL A 49 -10.63 -2.45 -14.81
CA VAL A 49 -9.34 -3.13 -15.02
C VAL A 49 -8.35 -2.80 -13.89
N PHE A 50 -8.25 -1.53 -13.47
CA PHE A 50 -7.39 -1.11 -12.35
C PHE A 50 -7.87 -1.61 -10.97
N ARG A 51 -9.16 -1.97 -10.82
CA ARG A 51 -9.67 -2.63 -9.61
C ARG A 51 -9.43 -4.13 -9.62
N GLY A 52 -9.22 -4.73 -10.80
CA GLY A 52 -9.05 -6.16 -10.98
C GLY A 52 -7.65 -6.66 -10.62
N GLU A 53 -7.58 -7.89 -10.13
CA GLU A 53 -6.34 -8.53 -9.70
C GLU A 53 -5.36 -8.77 -10.87
N CYS A 54 -5.87 -9.04 -12.08
CA CYS A 54 -5.05 -9.36 -13.25
C CYS A 54 -4.05 -8.24 -13.60
N LEU A 55 -4.46 -6.96 -13.49
CA LEU A 55 -3.58 -5.84 -13.77
C LEU A 55 -2.42 -5.79 -12.77
N TRP A 56 -2.72 -5.93 -11.48
CA TRP A 56 -1.71 -5.85 -10.42
C TRP A 56 -0.79 -7.07 -10.42
N GLN A 57 -1.28 -8.27 -10.74
CA GLN A 57 -0.45 -9.47 -10.93
C GLN A 57 0.51 -9.29 -12.11
N ALA A 58 0.03 -8.77 -13.24
CA ALA A 58 0.87 -8.48 -14.41
C ALA A 58 1.92 -7.40 -14.08
N ALA A 59 1.53 -6.37 -13.33
CA ALA A 59 2.45 -5.34 -12.85
C ALA A 59 3.54 -5.89 -11.93
N LEU A 60 3.18 -6.75 -10.98
CA LEU A 60 4.12 -7.43 -10.08
C LEU A 60 5.12 -8.29 -10.87
N THR A 61 4.63 -9.13 -11.76
CA THR A 61 5.48 -10.03 -12.57
C THR A 61 6.46 -9.26 -13.42
N ARG A 62 6.03 -8.12 -13.98
CA ARG A 62 6.85 -7.25 -14.80
C ARG A 62 7.89 -6.46 -14.00
N THR A 63 7.48 -5.88 -12.87
CA THR A 63 8.31 -4.91 -12.13
C THR A 63 9.21 -5.60 -11.10
N TYR A 64 8.71 -6.69 -10.50
CA TYR A 64 9.35 -7.42 -9.41
C TYR A 64 9.28 -8.94 -9.70
N PRO A 65 9.95 -9.44 -10.75
CA PRO A 65 9.84 -10.84 -11.16
C PRO A 65 10.24 -11.81 -10.03
N LEU A 66 11.23 -11.43 -9.21
CA LEU A 66 11.71 -12.22 -8.07
C LEU A 66 10.74 -12.24 -6.88
N ALA A 67 9.77 -11.32 -6.80
CA ALA A 67 8.79 -11.30 -5.71
C ALA A 67 7.80 -12.49 -5.75
N HIS A 68 7.84 -13.31 -6.79
CA HIS A 68 7.08 -14.58 -6.82
C HIS A 68 7.76 -15.68 -5.99
N GLN A 69 9.05 -15.53 -5.71
CA GLN A 69 9.85 -16.53 -4.98
C GLN A 69 9.77 -16.35 -3.46
N THR A 70 9.30 -15.19 -2.99
CA THR A 70 9.10 -14.95 -1.56
C THR A 70 7.97 -15.83 -1.02
N LYS A 71 8.35 -16.74 -0.11
CA LYS A 71 7.42 -17.59 0.64
C LYS A 71 6.43 -16.71 1.42
N ARG A 72 5.22 -17.23 1.63
CA ARG A 72 4.28 -16.64 2.58
C ARG A 72 4.95 -16.60 3.95
N TRP A 73 5.01 -15.43 4.58
CA TRP A 73 5.55 -15.29 5.93
C TRP A 73 4.48 -15.56 7.00
N PRO A 74 4.88 -16.07 8.18
CA PRO A 74 4.00 -16.18 9.34
C PRO A 74 3.76 -14.81 9.99
N GLY A 75 2.84 -14.71 10.95
CA GLY A 75 2.67 -13.52 11.79
C GLY A 75 1.41 -12.70 11.50
N PRO A 76 1.20 -11.61 12.28
CA PRO A 76 -0.03 -10.84 12.29
C PRO A 76 -0.24 -9.95 11.05
N ILE A 77 0.82 -9.59 10.31
CA ILE A 77 0.74 -8.70 9.14
C ILE A 77 0.58 -9.53 7.86
N PRO A 78 -0.63 -9.55 7.24
CA PRO A 78 -0.87 -10.38 6.08
C PRO A 78 -0.28 -9.77 4.80
N ARG A 79 0.15 -10.65 3.90
CA ARG A 79 0.63 -10.32 2.55
C ARG A 79 -0.42 -9.68 1.63
N GLY A 80 -1.70 -9.99 1.83
CA GLY A 80 -2.78 -9.48 0.99
C GLY A 80 -2.70 -9.89 -0.49
N LEU A 81 -3.47 -9.20 -1.34
CA LEU A 81 -3.57 -9.42 -2.79
C LEU A 81 -2.55 -8.58 -3.56
N SER A 82 -2.49 -8.73 -4.90
CA SER A 82 -1.41 -8.12 -5.71
C SER A 82 -1.31 -6.63 -5.60
N ARG A 83 -2.44 -5.93 -5.49
CA ARG A 83 -2.39 -4.48 -5.30
C ARG A 83 -1.63 -4.10 -4.03
N ARG A 84 -1.92 -4.77 -2.91
CA ARG A 84 -1.22 -4.53 -1.63
C ARG A 84 0.27 -4.87 -1.75
N ARG A 85 0.57 -6.03 -2.35
CA ARG A 85 1.95 -6.48 -2.58
C ARG A 85 2.75 -5.53 -3.47
N TYR A 86 2.13 -5.04 -4.55
CA TYR A 86 2.76 -4.08 -5.46
C TYR A 86 3.08 -2.79 -4.75
N THR A 87 2.12 -2.24 -3.99
CA THR A 87 2.32 -1.04 -3.19
C THR A 87 3.42 -1.25 -2.14
N ALA A 88 3.43 -2.40 -1.45
CA ALA A 88 4.45 -2.71 -0.46
C ALA A 88 5.85 -2.72 -1.08
N LEU A 89 6.05 -3.41 -2.21
CA LEU A 89 7.34 -3.43 -2.91
C LEU A 89 7.74 -2.06 -3.46
N TYR A 90 6.77 -1.31 -3.97
CA TYR A 90 7.00 0.04 -4.47
C TYR A 90 7.48 1.01 -3.38
N VAL A 91 6.85 0.95 -2.21
CA VAL A 91 7.26 1.72 -1.03
C VAL A 91 8.62 1.24 -0.52
N SER A 92 8.80 -0.07 -0.38
CA SER A 92 10.07 -0.68 0.08
C SER A 92 11.26 -0.20 -0.76
N LYS A 93 11.11 -0.23 -2.10
CA LYS A 93 12.13 0.22 -3.04
C LYS A 93 12.44 1.71 -2.93
N ARG A 94 11.45 2.55 -2.67
CA ARG A 94 11.60 4.02 -2.70
C ARG A 94 12.03 4.62 -1.38
N ILE A 95 11.55 4.08 -0.27
CA ILE A 95 11.75 4.66 1.06
C ILE A 95 12.95 4.03 1.77
N PHE A 96 13.11 2.71 1.66
CA PHE A 96 14.08 2.00 2.49
C PHE A 96 15.40 1.68 1.79
N ALA A 97 15.52 1.95 0.48
CA ALA A 97 16.72 1.76 -0.35
C ALA A 97 17.58 0.54 0.07
N LEU A 98 16.93 -0.60 0.32
CA LEU A 98 17.59 -1.78 0.87
C LEU A 98 18.51 -2.37 -0.20
N ASP A 99 19.82 -2.33 0.03
CA ASP A 99 20.90 -2.82 -0.84
C ASP A 99 20.96 -4.36 -0.96
N GLY A 100 19.80 -5.05 -0.94
CA GLY A 100 19.71 -6.52 -0.95
C GLY A 100 18.42 -7.08 -1.55
N GLU A 101 18.10 -8.35 -1.24
CA GLU A 101 16.79 -8.93 -1.57
C GLU A 101 15.69 -8.07 -0.94
N MET A 102 14.89 -7.42 -1.79
CA MET A 102 13.80 -6.55 -1.33
C MET A 102 12.85 -7.34 -0.46
N ASP A 103 12.85 -7.03 0.83
CA ASP A 103 12.00 -7.73 1.78
C ASP A 103 10.59 -7.14 1.70
N GLU A 104 9.72 -7.84 0.98
CA GLU A 104 8.31 -7.46 0.79
C GLU A 104 7.64 -7.14 2.13
N ILE A 105 8.03 -7.83 3.22
CA ILE A 105 7.48 -7.60 4.56
C ILE A 105 7.74 -6.19 5.09
N VAL A 106 8.87 -5.56 4.77
CA VAL A 106 9.18 -4.18 5.21
C VAL A 106 8.15 -3.21 4.66
N GLY A 107 7.81 -3.34 3.37
CA GLY A 107 6.76 -2.55 2.75
C GLY A 107 5.37 -2.83 3.35
N HIS A 108 5.08 -4.09 3.69
CA HIS A 108 3.81 -4.44 4.34
C HIS A 108 3.69 -3.90 5.76
N ALA A 109 4.78 -3.92 6.52
CA ALA A 109 4.83 -3.35 7.87
C ALA A 109 4.65 -1.83 7.84
N TYR A 110 5.28 -1.14 6.87
CA TYR A 110 5.01 0.28 6.61
C TYR A 110 3.52 0.55 6.34
N LEU A 111 2.92 -0.18 5.40
CA LEU A 111 1.52 0.02 5.04
C LEU A 111 0.58 -0.28 6.21
N PHE A 112 0.85 -1.37 6.94
CA PHE A 112 0.12 -1.71 8.14
C PHE A 112 0.16 -0.58 9.17
N LEU A 113 1.34 -0.06 9.49
CA LEU A 113 1.48 1.00 10.48
C LEU A 113 0.75 2.28 10.02
N LYS A 114 0.94 2.68 8.77
CA LYS A 114 0.25 3.84 8.19
C LYS A 114 -1.28 3.67 8.25
N GLU A 115 -1.80 2.49 7.92
CA GLU A 115 -3.23 2.17 8.01
C GLU A 115 -3.76 2.27 9.45
N GLN A 116 -2.99 1.78 10.43
CA GLN A 116 -3.37 1.83 11.84
C GLN A 116 -3.39 3.26 12.41
N LEU A 117 -2.57 4.16 11.87
CA LEU A 117 -2.54 5.56 12.29
C LEU A 117 -3.61 6.41 11.60
N GLU A 118 -3.82 6.24 10.29
CA GLU A 118 -4.68 7.12 9.48
C GLU A 118 -6.16 6.68 9.45
N PHE A 119 -6.45 5.38 9.54
CA PHE A 119 -7.79 4.84 9.23
C PHE A 119 -8.41 3.99 10.34
N SER A 120 -7.75 3.82 11.49
CA SER A 120 -8.29 3.03 12.59
C SER A 120 -9.21 3.88 13.47
N ASP A 121 -10.50 3.51 13.54
CA ASP A 121 -11.49 4.15 14.42
C ASP A 121 -11.17 3.94 15.91
N THR A 122 -10.49 2.83 16.24
CA THR A 122 -9.98 2.50 17.58
C THR A 122 -8.50 2.15 17.47
N PRO A 123 -7.63 3.14 17.33
CA PRO A 123 -6.25 2.88 17.02
C PRO A 123 -5.53 2.24 18.22
N SER A 124 -4.77 1.18 17.96
CA SER A 124 -3.96 0.51 19.00
C SER A 124 -2.91 1.48 19.56
N THR A 125 -2.44 1.25 20.78
CA THR A 125 -1.36 2.06 21.36
C THR A 125 -0.09 1.92 20.52
N SER A 126 0.72 2.97 20.48
CA SER A 126 2.03 2.99 19.83
C SER A 126 2.92 1.82 20.28
N SER A 127 2.88 1.47 21.57
CA SER A 127 3.60 0.32 22.14
C SER A 127 3.17 -1.02 21.54
N ILE A 128 1.87 -1.25 21.37
CA ILE A 128 1.33 -2.48 20.77
C ILE A 128 1.71 -2.55 19.28
N LEU A 129 1.57 -1.44 18.57
CA LEU A 129 1.92 -1.36 17.14
C LEU A 129 3.42 -1.61 16.91
N HIS A 130 4.28 -0.99 17.72
CA HIS A 130 5.72 -1.20 17.67
C HIS A 130 6.09 -2.67 17.99
N GLY A 131 5.52 -3.23 19.05
CA GLY A 131 5.71 -4.65 19.40
C GLY A 131 5.27 -5.60 18.28
N THR A 132 4.10 -5.34 17.68
CA THR A 132 3.56 -6.15 16.57
C THR A 132 4.50 -6.19 15.37
N ILE A 133 5.11 -5.05 15.01
CA ILE A 133 6.06 -4.97 13.90
C ILE A 133 7.34 -5.76 14.22
N ILE A 134 7.86 -5.65 15.44
CA ILE A 134 9.03 -6.41 15.88
C ILE A 134 8.75 -7.91 15.82
N ASP A 135 7.65 -8.35 16.43
CA ASP A 135 7.24 -9.76 16.46
C ASP A 135 7.08 -10.32 15.04
N GLN A 136 6.55 -9.51 14.13
CA GLN A 136 6.42 -9.85 12.72
C GLN A 136 7.79 -10.09 12.06
N PHE A 137 8.79 -9.24 12.30
CA PHE A 137 10.13 -9.44 11.73
C PHE A 137 10.86 -10.64 12.34
N ILE A 138 10.72 -10.85 13.65
CA ILE A 138 11.26 -12.03 14.33
C ILE A 138 10.64 -13.31 13.77
N ALA A 139 9.32 -13.32 13.56
CA ALA A 139 8.62 -14.45 12.93
C ALA A 139 9.07 -14.71 11.49
N CYS A 140 9.49 -13.67 10.77
CA CYS A 140 10.13 -13.77 9.45
C CYS A 140 11.62 -14.21 9.51
N GLY A 141 12.17 -14.50 10.69
CA GLY A 141 13.53 -15.00 10.88
C GLY A 141 14.60 -13.92 11.03
N LYS A 142 14.23 -12.65 11.22
CA LYS A 142 15.20 -11.60 11.55
C LYS A 142 15.67 -11.75 13.00
N SER A 143 16.93 -11.39 13.27
CA SER A 143 17.41 -11.28 14.66
C SER A 143 16.65 -10.17 15.39
N ARG A 144 16.64 -10.23 16.72
CA ARG A 144 16.00 -9.23 17.57
C ARG A 144 16.51 -7.82 17.23
N ASP A 145 17.82 -7.63 17.18
CA ASP A 145 18.42 -6.31 16.95
C ASP A 145 18.00 -5.74 15.59
N ILE A 146 18.00 -6.57 14.53
CA ILE A 146 17.55 -6.17 13.19
C ILE A 146 16.05 -5.86 13.19
N ALA A 147 15.23 -6.64 13.89
CA ALA A 147 13.79 -6.41 13.98
C ALA A 147 13.46 -5.08 14.67
N HIS A 148 14.17 -4.73 15.75
CA HIS A 148 14.03 -3.45 16.43
C HIS A 148 14.48 -2.27 15.56
N GLU A 149 15.60 -2.41 14.86
CA GLU A 149 16.11 -1.39 13.94
C GLU A 149 15.13 -1.14 12.79
N LEU A 150 14.67 -2.20 12.11
CA LEU A 150 13.69 -2.10 11.02
C LEU A 150 12.36 -1.49 11.50
N ALA A 151 11.88 -1.88 12.69
CA ALA A 151 10.68 -1.29 13.27
C ALA A 151 10.84 0.22 13.47
N SER A 152 11.98 0.66 14.02
CA SER A 152 12.28 2.07 14.25
C SER A 152 12.35 2.86 12.94
N GLN A 153 13.04 2.31 11.92
CA GLN A 153 13.10 2.91 10.59
C GLN A 153 11.72 3.03 9.95
N ILE A 154 10.85 2.03 10.12
CA ILE A 154 9.48 2.06 9.60
C ILE A 154 8.65 3.13 10.29
N TRP A 155 8.76 3.28 11.61
CA TRP A 155 8.06 4.33 12.34
C TRP A 155 8.45 5.72 11.84
N LEU A 156 9.75 6.00 11.74
CA LEU A 156 10.24 7.28 11.21
C LEU A 156 9.75 7.51 9.78
N ALA A 157 9.90 6.50 8.91
CA ALA A 157 9.43 6.57 7.54
C ALA A 157 7.92 6.84 7.41
N VAL A 158 7.09 6.24 8.27
CA VAL A 158 5.64 6.49 8.25
C VAL A 158 5.36 7.92 8.69
N LEU A 159 5.95 8.37 9.81
CA LEU A 159 5.74 9.73 10.33
C LEU A 159 6.18 10.80 9.33
N ASP A 160 7.33 10.62 8.68
CA ASP A 160 7.86 11.54 7.66
C ASP A 160 6.99 11.61 6.39
N ASN A 161 6.10 10.63 6.17
CA ASN A 161 5.26 10.52 4.99
C ASN A 161 3.75 10.61 5.31
N LEU A 162 3.39 11.09 6.51
CA LEU A 162 2.03 11.52 6.80
C LEU A 162 1.74 12.84 6.06
N ALA A 163 0.48 13.07 5.71
CA ALA A 163 0.08 14.31 5.03
C ALA A 163 0.06 15.50 5.99
N ASP A 164 0.37 16.70 5.53
CA ASP A 164 0.29 17.92 6.36
C ASP A 164 -1.17 18.37 6.52
N ASN A 165 -1.89 17.78 7.48
CA ASN A 165 -3.29 18.08 7.77
C ASN A 165 -3.63 17.92 9.27
N ASP A 166 -4.85 18.32 9.65
CA ASP A 166 -5.33 18.26 11.03
C ASP A 166 -5.30 16.84 11.62
N LEU A 167 -5.56 15.82 10.79
CA LEU A 167 -5.51 14.42 11.21
C LEU A 167 -4.09 14.03 11.67
N THR A 168 -3.06 14.43 10.93
CA THR A 168 -1.67 14.19 11.31
C THR A 168 -1.31 14.86 12.63
N PHE A 169 -1.77 16.09 12.85
CA PHE A 169 -1.58 16.76 14.14
C PHE A 169 -2.23 15.98 15.29
N LEU A 170 -3.45 15.47 15.10
CA LEU A 170 -4.13 14.64 16.11
C LEU A 170 -3.39 13.33 16.39
N ILE A 171 -2.85 12.69 15.36
CA ILE A 171 -2.01 11.48 15.49
C ILE A 171 -0.77 11.80 16.33
N LEU A 172 -0.02 12.84 15.97
CA LEU A 172 1.20 13.23 16.69
C LEU A 172 0.91 13.62 18.14
N LYS A 173 -0.16 14.38 18.38
CA LYS A 173 -0.61 14.74 19.73
C LYS A 173 -0.91 13.50 20.56
N ARG A 174 -1.62 12.52 19.99
CA ARG A 174 -1.93 11.26 20.66
C ARG A 174 -0.65 10.49 21.00
N LEU A 175 0.27 10.35 20.04
CA LEU A 175 1.54 9.64 20.26
C LEU A 175 2.37 10.27 21.38
N ALA A 176 2.42 11.61 21.44
CA ALA A 176 3.12 12.33 22.51
C ALA A 176 2.49 12.05 23.88
N LEU A 177 1.16 12.11 23.98
CA LEU A 177 0.44 11.86 25.24
C LEU A 177 0.56 10.40 25.72
N GLU A 178 0.69 9.42 24.82
CA GLU A 178 0.93 8.03 25.21
C GLU A 178 2.30 7.85 25.90
N GLY A 179 3.31 8.64 25.51
CA GLY A 179 4.63 8.62 26.14
C GLY A 179 4.61 9.14 27.59
N ASP A 180 3.84 10.21 27.84
CA ASP A 180 3.75 10.85 29.16
C ASP A 180 3.04 9.96 30.21
N VAL A 181 2.11 9.10 29.77
CA VAL A 181 1.43 8.13 30.65
C VAL A 181 2.40 7.09 31.21
N SER A 182 3.49 6.78 30.50
CA SER A 182 4.50 5.79 30.93
C SER A 182 5.46 6.33 32.00
N CYS A 183 5.65 7.66 32.08
CA CYS A 183 6.46 8.31 33.14
C CYS A 183 5.65 8.67 34.39
N SER A 184 4.32 8.67 34.32
CA SER A 184 3.47 9.14 35.41
C SER A 184 3.14 8.08 36.47
N SER A 185 3.45 6.80 36.21
CA SER A 185 3.12 5.69 37.12
C SER A 185 4.20 5.35 38.16
N GLU A 186 5.32 6.08 38.23
CA GLU A 186 6.40 5.82 39.20
C GLU A 186 6.41 6.72 40.44
N HIS A 187 5.41 7.60 40.64
CA HIS A 187 5.39 8.53 41.79
C HIS A 187 4.12 8.40 42.65
N SER A 188 3.75 7.18 43.05
CA SER A 188 2.82 6.97 44.17
C SER A 188 3.10 5.66 44.90
N VAL A 189 4.29 5.58 45.50
CA VAL A 189 4.48 4.77 46.71
C VAL A 189 5.20 5.67 47.71
N ASN A 190 4.42 6.23 48.64
CA ASN A 190 4.81 6.57 50.01
C ASN A 190 3.55 6.82 50.82
#